data_AF-A0A969U0W2-F1
#
_entry.id   AF-A0A969U0W2-F1
#
_cell.length_a   1.000
_cell.length_b   1.000
_cell.length_c   1.000
_cell.angle_alpha   90.00
_cell.angle_beta   90.00
_cell.angle_gamma   90.00
#
_symmetry.space_group_name_H-M   'P 1'
#
loop_
_entity.id
_entity.type
_entity.pdbx_description
1 polymer ?
#
loop_
_entity_poly.entity_id
_entity_poly.type
_entity_poly.pdbx_seq_one_letter_code
_entity_poly.pdbx_strand_id
1 'polypeptide(L)'
;RNLTTLQAARYRRMEGLMTGANALDGGNRERTQALLWLRLTGDQLIMKQMGTGIYAGLPWFNDYWGRDTFISITGLLFTMGRYDEAAEVFTSFAALQDTNPASKTFGRVPNRARPDGVEYNSADGTPRFFDHLGRFGDAQWRSCLGDALMACGAGRY
;
A
#
# COMPACT_ATOMS: atom_id res chain seq x y z
N ARG A 1 17.78 -12.73 11.96
CA ARG A 1 18.26 -11.33 11.79
C ARG A 1 18.66 -10.79 13.16
N ASN A 2 19.78 -10.07 13.29
CA ASN A 2 20.24 -9.49 14.56
C ASN A 2 19.37 -8.27 14.93
N LEU A 3 18.87 -8.20 16.18
CA LEU A 3 17.99 -7.13 16.66
C LEU A 3 18.65 -5.75 16.56
N THR A 4 19.93 -5.63 16.90
CA THR A 4 20.67 -4.36 16.85
C THR A 4 20.77 -3.83 15.42
N THR A 5 20.98 -4.73 14.44
CA THR A 5 21.01 -4.37 13.02
C THR A 5 19.64 -3.90 12.52
N LEU A 6 18.56 -4.54 12.98
CA LEU A 6 17.19 -4.15 12.64
C LEU A 6 16.82 -2.79 13.24
N GLN A 7 17.19 -2.54 14.49
CA GLN A 7 17.00 -1.24 15.15
C GLN A 7 17.75 -0.14 14.40
N ALA A 8 19.04 -0.34 14.09
CA ALA A 8 19.82 0.63 13.32
C ALA A 8 19.22 0.90 11.92
N ALA A 9 18.72 -0.13 11.25
CA ALA A 9 18.01 0.04 9.97
C ALA A 9 16.72 0.84 10.13
N ARG A 10 15.95 0.61 11.21
CA ARG A 10 14.73 1.37 11.52
C ARG A 10 15.04 2.85 11.78
N TYR A 11 16.06 3.14 12.59
CA TYR A 11 16.48 4.52 12.86
C TYR A 11 16.88 5.26 11.59
N ARG A 12 17.72 4.64 10.74
CA ARG A 12 18.12 5.24 9.45
C ARG A 12 16.93 5.52 8.55
N ARG A 13 15.95 4.60 8.48
CA ARG A 13 14.72 4.82 7.71
C ARG A 13 13.93 6.01 8.27
N MET A 14 13.72 6.06 9.58
CA MET A 14 12.98 7.15 10.22
C MET A 14 13.66 8.51 9.99
N GLU A 15 14.99 8.58 10.13
CA GLU A 15 15.76 9.80 9.86
C GLU A 15 15.64 10.24 8.40
N GLY A 16 15.72 9.30 7.44
CA GLY A 16 15.54 9.60 6.01
C GLY A 16 14.14 10.09 5.64
N LEU A 17 13.12 9.72 6.41
CA LEU A 17 11.75 10.22 6.24
C LEU A 17 11.54 11.64 6.79
N MET A 18 12.43 12.13 7.64
CA MET A 18 12.28 13.41 8.33
C MET A 18 13.22 14.51 7.81
N THR A 19 14.21 14.16 6.99
CA THR A 19 15.33 15.03 6.64
C THR A 19 15.46 15.23 5.12
N GLY A 20 16.28 16.22 4.72
CA GLY A 20 16.61 16.48 3.32
C GLY A 20 15.38 16.84 2.47
N ALA A 21 15.31 16.30 1.25
CA ALA A 21 14.20 16.51 0.32
C ALA A 21 12.85 15.96 0.83
N ASN A 22 12.87 15.14 1.89
CA ASN A 22 11.68 14.60 2.53
C ASN A 22 11.20 15.44 3.71
N ALA A 23 11.90 16.48 4.12
CA ALA A 23 11.47 17.31 5.26
C ALA A 23 10.09 17.93 4.98
N LEU A 24 9.20 17.85 5.97
CA LEU A 24 7.88 18.48 5.91
C LEU A 24 7.93 19.84 6.60
N ASP A 25 7.30 20.84 6.00
CA ASP A 25 7.11 22.16 6.61
C ASP A 25 5.61 22.42 6.81
N GLY A 26 5.18 22.49 8.07
CA GLY A 26 3.81 22.80 8.45
C GLY A 26 3.54 24.30 8.60
N GLY A 27 4.49 25.17 8.24
CA GLY A 27 4.43 26.63 8.39
C GLY A 27 4.61 27.12 9.83
N ASN A 28 4.61 26.22 10.81
CA ASN A 28 5.03 26.47 12.18
C ASN A 28 5.57 25.18 12.83
N ARG A 29 6.19 25.32 14.01
CA ARG A 29 6.83 24.21 14.72
C ARG A 29 5.86 23.09 15.10
N GLU A 30 4.69 23.43 15.64
CA GLU A 30 3.71 22.47 16.14
C GLU A 30 3.11 21.63 15.02
N ARG A 31 2.72 22.27 13.91
CA ARG A 31 2.19 21.61 12.71
C ARG A 31 3.25 20.75 12.05
N THR A 32 4.49 21.25 11.94
CA THR A 32 5.62 20.47 11.41
C THR A 32 5.83 19.21 12.25
N GLN A 33 5.85 19.36 13.57
CA GLN A 33 5.98 18.23 14.48
C GLN A 33 4.83 17.23 14.31
N ALA A 34 3.57 17.70 14.25
CA ALA A 34 2.41 16.84 14.02
C ALA A 34 2.49 16.07 12.69
N LEU A 35 2.88 16.73 11.59
CA LEU A 35 3.06 16.09 10.29
C LEU A 35 4.15 15.00 10.32
N LEU A 36 5.26 15.25 11.01
CA LEU A 36 6.32 14.26 11.18
C LEU A 36 5.86 13.05 12.01
N TRP A 37 5.10 13.28 13.09
CA TRP A 37 4.49 12.19 13.86
C TRP A 37 3.54 11.35 13.00
N LEU A 38 2.68 12.00 12.20
CA LEU A 38 1.78 11.31 11.27
C LEU A 38 2.57 10.49 10.24
N ARG A 39 3.65 11.03 9.67
CA ARG A 39 4.50 10.30 8.71
C ARG A 39 5.12 9.05 9.33
N LEU A 40 5.73 9.17 10.50
CA LEU A 40 6.38 8.04 11.18
C LEU A 40 5.37 6.99 11.61
N THR A 41 4.20 7.43 12.09
CA THR A 41 3.09 6.56 12.49
C THR A 41 2.51 5.84 11.29
N GLY A 42 2.40 6.50 10.14
CA GLY A 42 1.97 5.89 8.89
C GLY A 42 3.00 4.89 8.33
N ASP A 43 4.29 5.24 8.37
CA ASP A 43 5.36 4.38 7.89
C ASP A 43 5.43 3.03 8.61
N GLN A 44 5.09 2.98 9.90
CA GLN A 44 5.08 1.72 10.66
C GLN A 44 4.02 0.72 10.16
N LEU A 45 3.01 1.19 9.43
CA LEU A 45 1.95 0.35 8.88
C LEU A 45 2.29 -0.21 7.50
N ILE A 46 3.35 0.29 6.85
CA ILE A 46 3.82 -0.22 5.56
C ILE A 46 4.68 -1.46 5.80
N MET A 47 4.18 -2.61 5.35
CA MET A 47 4.76 -3.92 5.65
C MET A 47 5.05 -4.71 4.39
N LYS A 48 5.85 -5.78 4.53
CA LYS A 48 6.28 -6.66 3.42
C LYS A 48 5.97 -8.14 3.67
N GLN A 49 4.83 -8.45 4.29
CA GLN A 49 4.45 -9.81 4.68
C GLN A 49 3.94 -10.66 3.49
N MET A 50 3.24 -10.05 2.54
CA MET A 50 2.74 -10.69 1.31
C MET A 50 2.97 -9.77 0.11
N GLY A 51 4.22 -9.37 -0.11
CA GLY A 51 4.53 -8.17 -0.87
C GLY A 51 4.26 -6.91 -0.04
N THR A 52 4.45 -5.74 -0.66
CA THR A 52 4.24 -4.45 0.02
C THR A 52 2.75 -4.23 0.24
N GLY A 53 2.36 -3.90 1.47
CA GLY A 53 0.97 -3.64 1.83
C GLY A 53 0.87 -2.75 3.05
N ILE A 54 -0.36 -2.40 3.41
CA ILE A 54 -0.65 -1.50 4.52
C ILE A 54 -1.45 -2.28 5.55
N TYR A 55 -0.93 -2.40 6.77
CA TYR A 55 -1.70 -2.91 7.90
C TYR A 55 -2.80 -1.91 8.27
N ALA A 56 -4.00 -2.42 8.56
CA ALA A 56 -5.12 -1.57 8.96
C ALA A 56 -4.91 -0.94 10.35
N GLY A 57 -4.10 -1.55 11.21
CA GLY A 57 -3.74 -0.96 12.49
C GLY A 57 -3.12 -1.95 13.47
N LEU A 58 -2.06 -1.54 14.16
CA LEU A 58 -1.42 -2.37 15.18
C LEU A 58 -2.06 -2.18 16.57
N PRO A 59 -2.02 -3.20 17.46
CA PRO A 59 -1.49 -4.54 17.21
C PRO A 59 -2.53 -5.52 16.63
N TRP A 60 -3.81 -5.16 16.62
CA TRP A 60 -4.91 -6.10 16.40
C TRP A 60 -5.23 -6.40 14.93
N PHE A 61 -4.81 -5.54 14.00
CA PHE A 61 -5.04 -5.67 12.56
C PHE A 61 -3.70 -5.71 11.82
N ASN A 62 -2.90 -6.72 12.14
CA ASN A 62 -1.60 -7.02 11.54
C ASN A 62 -1.71 -7.81 10.22
N ASP A 63 -2.76 -7.55 9.45
CA ASP A 63 -3.03 -8.14 8.13
C ASP A 63 -3.30 -7.01 7.11
N TYR A 64 -3.28 -7.34 5.83
CA TYR A 64 -3.69 -6.41 4.78
C TYR A 64 -5.21 -6.43 4.62
N TRP A 65 -5.82 -5.25 4.74
CA TRP A 65 -7.23 -5.05 4.42
C TRP A 65 -7.33 -4.17 3.17
N GLY A 66 -7.94 -4.69 2.10
CA GLY A 66 -8.02 -4.01 0.81
C GLY A 66 -8.73 -2.67 0.92
N ARG A 67 -9.91 -2.63 1.57
CA ARG A 67 -10.64 -1.37 1.82
C ARG A 67 -9.74 -0.32 2.50
N ASP A 68 -9.16 -0.67 3.63
CA ASP A 68 -8.37 0.22 4.47
C ASP A 68 -7.07 0.65 3.78
N THR A 69 -6.44 -0.26 3.04
CA THR A 69 -5.27 0.02 2.21
C THR A 69 -5.61 1.11 1.20
N PHE A 70 -6.66 0.93 0.40
CA PHE A 70 -6.98 1.89 -0.65
C PHE A 70 -7.52 3.22 -0.10
N ILE A 71 -8.17 3.24 1.07
CA ILE A 71 -8.52 4.51 1.74
C ILE A 71 -7.26 5.25 2.21
N SER A 72 -6.33 4.55 2.85
CA SER A 72 -5.16 5.16 3.52
C SER A 72 -4.02 5.51 2.57
N ILE A 73 -3.89 4.82 1.42
CA ILE A 73 -2.76 4.97 0.49
C ILE A 73 -2.55 6.42 0.02
N THR A 74 -3.63 7.20 -0.09
CA THR A 74 -3.55 8.60 -0.48
C THR A 74 -2.74 9.42 0.52
N GLY A 75 -3.07 9.32 1.81
CA GLY A 75 -2.38 10.06 2.86
C GLY A 75 -1.01 9.48 3.22
N LEU A 76 -0.84 8.15 3.10
CA LEU A 76 0.38 7.48 3.52
C LEU A 76 1.49 7.51 2.47
N LEU A 77 1.12 7.42 1.19
CA LEU A 77 2.07 7.28 0.09
C LEU A 77 1.96 8.42 -0.93
N PHE A 78 0.77 8.72 -1.47
CA PHE A 78 0.65 9.72 -2.55
C PHE A 78 0.96 11.15 -2.10
N THR A 79 0.34 11.63 -1.02
CA THR A 79 0.62 12.99 -0.50
C THR A 79 2.05 13.16 -0.01
N MET A 80 2.75 12.04 0.21
CA MET A 80 4.14 12.00 0.68
C MET A 80 5.15 11.77 -0.45
N GLY A 81 4.69 11.73 -1.71
CA GLY A 81 5.55 11.51 -2.89
C GLY A 81 6.13 10.09 -3.02
N ARG A 82 5.61 9.10 -2.28
CA ARG A 82 6.12 7.71 -2.25
C ARG A 82 5.45 6.86 -3.32
N TYR A 83 5.55 7.31 -4.57
CA TYR A 83 4.86 6.67 -5.71
C TYR A 83 5.35 5.23 -5.96
N ASP A 84 6.64 4.96 -5.82
CA ASP A 84 7.20 3.61 -6.00
C ASP A 84 6.66 2.61 -4.97
N GLU A 85 6.54 3.02 -3.70
CA GLU A 85 5.94 2.15 -2.67
C GLU A 85 4.44 1.97 -2.91
N ALA A 86 3.73 3.01 -3.39
CA ALA A 86 2.32 2.87 -3.76
C ALA A 86 2.15 1.86 -4.91
N ALA A 87 3.04 1.94 -5.89
CA ALA A 87 3.13 0.99 -6.99
C ALA A 87 3.33 -0.45 -6.51
N GLU A 88 4.25 -0.68 -5.57
CA GLU A 88 4.44 -2.00 -4.96
C GLU A 88 3.16 -2.50 -4.25
N VAL A 89 2.40 -1.61 -3.59
CA VAL A 89 1.11 -1.97 -2.96
C VAL A 89 0.08 -2.43 -4.00
N PHE A 90 -0.14 -1.66 -5.07
CA PHE A 90 -1.07 -2.06 -6.13
C PHE A 90 -0.65 -3.38 -6.79
N THR A 91 0.63 -3.54 -7.07
CA THR A 91 1.18 -4.77 -7.66
C THR A 91 0.92 -5.97 -6.76
N SER A 92 1.13 -5.82 -5.44
CA SER A 92 0.92 -6.88 -4.47
C SER A 92 -0.56 -7.29 -4.38
N PHE A 93 -1.49 -6.33 -4.40
CA PHE A 93 -2.93 -6.63 -4.41
C PHE A 93 -3.42 -7.21 -5.74
N ALA A 94 -2.88 -6.76 -6.87
CA ALA A 94 -3.19 -7.30 -8.19
C ALA A 94 -2.77 -8.77 -8.32
N ALA A 95 -1.59 -9.12 -7.78
CA ALA A 95 -1.12 -10.51 -7.75
C ALA A 95 -2.02 -11.44 -6.92
N LEU A 96 -2.86 -10.89 -6.04
CA LEU A 96 -3.81 -11.64 -5.21
C LEU A 96 -5.24 -11.63 -5.78
N GLN A 97 -5.45 -11.12 -7.00
CA GLN A 97 -6.77 -11.11 -7.63
C GLN A 97 -7.34 -12.53 -7.75
N ASP A 98 -8.65 -12.68 -7.54
CA ASP A 98 -9.35 -13.94 -7.81
C ASP A 98 -9.43 -14.17 -9.32
N THR A 99 -8.60 -15.08 -9.83
CA THR A 99 -8.51 -15.42 -11.26
C THR A 99 -9.28 -16.67 -11.63
N ASN A 100 -10.03 -17.29 -10.71
CA ASN A 100 -10.81 -18.49 -10.99
C ASN A 100 -12.13 -18.13 -11.69
N PRO A 101 -12.34 -18.49 -12.97
CA PRO A 101 -13.55 -18.11 -13.71
C PRO A 101 -14.85 -18.71 -13.14
N ALA A 102 -14.76 -19.79 -12.37
CA ALA A 102 -15.91 -20.40 -11.70
C ALA A 102 -16.24 -19.74 -10.35
N SER A 103 -15.40 -18.82 -9.87
CA SER A 103 -15.61 -18.14 -8.59
C SER A 103 -16.69 -17.07 -8.68
N LYS A 104 -17.54 -16.98 -7.65
CA LYS A 104 -18.51 -15.88 -7.49
C LYS A 104 -17.82 -14.52 -7.29
N THR A 105 -16.54 -14.52 -6.96
CA THR A 105 -15.72 -13.33 -6.73
C THR A 105 -14.65 -13.12 -7.79
N PHE A 106 -14.76 -13.80 -8.94
CA PHE A 106 -13.85 -13.63 -10.08
C PHE A 106 -13.60 -12.16 -10.40
N GLY A 107 -12.32 -11.81 -10.58
CA GLY A 107 -11.85 -10.46 -10.89
C GLY A 107 -11.67 -9.54 -9.67
N ARG A 108 -12.08 -9.95 -8.46
CA ARG A 108 -11.92 -9.13 -7.26
C ARG A 108 -10.50 -9.19 -6.70
N VAL A 109 -10.00 -8.05 -6.23
CA VAL A 109 -8.85 -8.01 -5.30
C VAL A 109 -9.34 -8.30 -3.88
N PRO A 110 -8.50 -8.86 -2.99
CA PRO A 110 -8.93 -9.30 -1.68
C PRO A 110 -9.38 -8.13 -0.80
N ASN A 111 -10.42 -8.37 0.01
CA ASN A 111 -10.77 -7.52 1.13
C ASN A 111 -9.82 -7.73 2.31
N ARG A 112 -9.36 -8.96 2.53
CA ARG A 112 -8.37 -9.31 3.55
C ARG A 112 -7.35 -10.27 2.97
N ALA A 113 -6.08 -10.01 3.20
CA ALA A 113 -4.97 -10.87 2.80
C ALA A 113 -4.00 -11.06 3.97
N ARG A 114 -3.74 -12.32 4.30
CA ARG A 114 -2.85 -12.77 5.36
C ARG A 114 -2.19 -14.09 4.95
N PRO A 115 -1.06 -14.50 5.55
CA PRO A 115 -0.32 -15.67 5.08
C PRO A 115 -1.11 -16.98 5.05
N ASP A 116 -2.11 -17.12 5.90
CA ASP A 116 -3.00 -18.28 6.02
C ASP A 116 -4.25 -18.21 5.12
N GLY A 117 -4.48 -17.09 4.42
CA GLY A 117 -5.59 -17.01 3.47
C GLY A 117 -5.96 -15.61 2.98
N VAL A 118 -6.75 -15.61 1.90
CA VAL A 118 -7.31 -14.40 1.27
C VAL A 118 -8.83 -14.47 1.26
N GLU A 119 -9.49 -13.33 1.46
CA GLU A 119 -10.95 -13.21 1.50
C GLU A 119 -11.43 -12.13 0.53
N TYR A 120 -12.41 -12.45 -0.33
CA TYR A 120 -12.96 -11.55 -1.35
C TYR A 120 -14.36 -11.00 -1.01
N ASN A 121 -14.66 -10.89 0.30
CA ASN A 121 -15.96 -10.56 0.87
C ASN A 121 -16.27 -9.05 0.95
N SER A 122 -15.73 -8.24 0.03
CA SER A 122 -16.00 -6.80 -0.05
C SER A 122 -16.53 -6.38 -1.41
N ALA A 123 -17.50 -5.47 -1.38
CA ALA A 123 -18.06 -4.83 -2.56
C ALA A 123 -17.27 -3.57 -2.99
N ASP A 124 -16.59 -2.90 -2.07
CA ASP A 124 -15.97 -1.59 -2.32
C ASP A 124 -14.44 -1.63 -2.47
N GLY A 125 -13.77 -2.71 -2.04
CA GLY A 125 -12.31 -2.83 -2.16
C GLY A 125 -11.81 -2.77 -3.61
N THR A 126 -12.43 -3.54 -4.50
CA THR A 126 -12.05 -3.57 -5.93
C THR A 126 -12.35 -2.26 -6.66
N PRO A 127 -13.54 -1.63 -6.52
CA PRO A 127 -13.77 -0.30 -7.09
C PRO A 127 -12.76 0.76 -6.61
N ARG A 128 -12.40 0.77 -5.32
CA ARG A 128 -11.39 1.69 -4.78
C ARG A 128 -10.00 1.46 -5.37
N PHE A 129 -9.59 0.20 -5.53
CA PHE A 129 -8.34 -0.16 -6.20
C PHE A 129 -8.25 0.53 -7.57
N PHE A 130 -9.28 0.40 -8.40
CA PHE A 130 -9.29 1.00 -9.73
C PHE A 130 -9.42 2.52 -9.71
N ASP A 131 -10.22 3.11 -8.81
CA ASP A 131 -10.34 4.57 -8.67
C ASP A 131 -8.99 5.22 -8.33
N HIS A 132 -8.28 4.69 -7.34
CA HIS A 132 -6.96 5.22 -6.96
C HIS A 132 -5.91 4.98 -8.05
N LEU A 133 -5.94 3.82 -8.70
CA LEU A 133 -5.06 3.55 -9.83
C LEU A 133 -5.30 4.53 -10.99
N GLY A 134 -6.57 4.83 -11.29
CA GLY A 134 -6.96 5.79 -12.31
C GLY A 134 -6.53 7.22 -11.99
N ARG A 135 -6.65 7.64 -10.73
CA ARG A 135 -6.34 9.02 -10.31
C ARG A 135 -4.86 9.32 -10.17
N PHE A 136 -4.08 8.35 -9.69
CA PHE A 136 -2.69 8.57 -9.28
C PHE A 136 -1.67 7.82 -10.13
N GLY A 137 -2.12 6.96 -11.03
CA GLY A 137 -1.25 6.32 -12.01
C GLY A 137 -0.88 7.26 -13.16
N ASP A 138 0.41 7.50 -13.38
CA ASP A 138 0.88 8.15 -14.59
C ASP A 138 0.86 7.20 -15.81
N ALA A 139 1.18 7.70 -16.99
CA ALA A 139 1.14 6.92 -18.24
C ALA A 139 2.16 5.76 -18.28
N GLN A 140 3.34 5.94 -17.65
CA GLN A 140 4.38 4.91 -17.63
C GLN A 140 3.99 3.78 -16.67
N TRP A 141 3.48 4.13 -15.50
CA TRP A 141 2.94 3.25 -14.47
C TRP A 141 1.76 2.40 -14.97
N ARG A 142 0.83 3.01 -15.72
CA ARG A 142 -0.30 2.29 -16.32
C ARG A 142 0.15 1.20 -17.29
N SER A 143 1.27 1.38 -17.99
CA SER A 143 1.81 0.34 -18.89
C SER A 143 2.41 -0.84 -18.12
N CYS A 144 3.22 -0.59 -17.09
CA CYS A 144 3.84 -1.65 -16.28
C CYS A 144 2.79 -2.48 -15.51
N LEU A 145 1.76 -1.82 -14.95
CA LEU A 145 0.67 -2.54 -14.31
C LEU A 145 -0.25 -3.22 -15.34
N GLY A 146 -0.45 -2.61 -16.51
CA GLY A 146 -1.12 -3.25 -17.64
C GLY A 146 -0.45 -4.58 -17.96
N ASP A 147 0.87 -4.60 -18.14
CA ASP A 147 1.62 -5.83 -18.40
C ASP A 147 1.51 -6.84 -17.25
N ALA A 148 1.55 -6.39 -15.99
CA ALA A 148 1.37 -7.26 -14.82
C ALA A 148 -0.05 -7.86 -14.71
N LEU A 149 -1.10 -7.06 -14.98
CA LEU A 149 -2.50 -7.51 -15.01
C LEU A 149 -2.78 -8.43 -16.20
N MET A 150 -2.20 -8.14 -17.37
CA MET A 150 -2.27 -8.99 -18.56
C MET A 150 -1.52 -10.32 -18.33
N ALA A 151 -0.36 -10.30 -17.66
CA ALA A 151 0.36 -11.50 -17.26
C ALA A 151 -0.42 -12.34 -16.22
N CYS A 152 -1.20 -11.69 -15.35
CA CYS A 152 -2.14 -12.34 -14.43
C CYS A 152 -3.47 -12.77 -15.09
N GLY A 153 -3.63 -12.62 -16.41
CA GLY A 153 -4.80 -13.11 -17.14
C GLY A 153 -6.05 -12.22 -17.08
N ALA A 154 -5.97 -11.02 -16.51
CA ALA A 154 -7.08 -10.05 -16.46
C ALA A 154 -7.36 -9.34 -17.81
N GLY A 155 -6.63 -9.74 -18.86
CA GLY A 155 -6.60 -9.11 -20.17
C GLY A 155 -7.57 -9.60 -21.23
N ARG A 156 -8.55 -10.43 -20.88
CA ARG A 156 -9.58 -10.88 -21.83
C ARG A 156 -10.93 -10.30 -21.44
N TYR A 157 -11.13 -9.05 -21.82
CA TYR A 157 -12.46 -8.57 -22.23
C TYR A 157 -12.52 -8.62 -23.76
#